data_AF-A0A352PRK7-F1
#
_entry.id   AF-A0A352PRK7-F1
#
_cell.length_a   1.000
_cell.length_b   1.000
_cell.length_c   1.000
_cell.angle_alpha   90.00
_cell.angle_beta   90.00
_cell.angle_gamma   90.00
#
_symmetry.space_group_name_H-M   'P 1'
#
loop_
_entity.id
_entity.type
_entity.pdbx_description
1 polymer ?
#
loop_
_entity_poly.entity_id
_entity_poly.type
_entity_poly.pdbx_seq_one_letter_code
_entity_poly.pdbx_strand_id
1 'polypeptide(L)'
;PIPHAPAAVRGVINLRGKVIPVMDMRLQFAMEEAEYNERTCIVVVEIATRNATIPTGIVVDSVSEVVNIKGDDITDAPHFGLDVQTDFILGMA
;
A
#
# COMPACT_ATOMS: atom_id res chain seq x y z
N PRO A 1 11.81 -12.35 4.05
CA PRO A 1 11.52 -12.95 2.72
C PRO A 1 10.70 -14.24 2.86
N ILE A 2 9.56 -14.31 2.17
CA ILE A 2 8.71 -15.52 2.11
C ILE A 2 9.03 -16.25 0.79
N PRO A 3 9.38 -17.55 0.82
CA PRO A 3 9.63 -18.31 -0.40
C PRO A 3 8.43 -18.28 -1.35
N HIS A 4 8.68 -18.10 -2.64
CA HIS A 4 7.67 -18.05 -3.72
C HIS A 4 6.61 -16.93 -3.61
N ALA A 5 6.80 -15.95 -2.72
CA ALA A 5 5.92 -14.79 -2.68
C ALA A 5 6.26 -13.79 -3.81
N PRO A 6 5.28 -12.97 -4.24
CA PRO A 6 5.55 -11.85 -5.15
C PRO A 6 6.64 -10.94 -4.60
N ALA A 7 7.44 -10.31 -5.48
CA ALA A 7 8.56 -9.45 -5.09
C ALA A 7 8.13 -8.30 -4.15
N ALA A 8 6.92 -7.79 -4.33
CA ALA A 8 6.34 -6.77 -3.47
C ALA A 8 6.17 -7.24 -2.02
N VAL A 9 6.08 -8.55 -1.74
CA VAL A 9 5.94 -9.08 -0.38
C VAL A 9 7.32 -9.24 0.27
N ARG A 10 7.66 -8.32 1.17
CA ARG A 10 8.97 -8.33 1.87
C ARG A 10 9.03 -9.39 2.97
N GLY A 11 7.90 -9.71 3.57
CA GLY A 11 7.81 -10.73 4.61
C GLY A 11 6.59 -10.59 5.50
N VAL A 12 6.79 -10.88 6.79
CA VAL A 12 5.80 -10.69 7.85
C VAL A 12 6.43 -9.94 9.02
N ILE A 13 5.61 -9.21 9.77
CA ILE A 13 5.98 -8.63 11.06
C ILE A 13 5.08 -9.20 12.15
N ASN A 14 5.56 -9.19 13.39
CA ASN A 14 4.72 -9.45 14.55
C ASN A 14 4.31 -8.11 15.15
N LEU A 15 3.01 -7.82 15.13
CA LEU A 15 2.44 -6.64 15.77
C LEU A 15 1.42 -7.09 16.81
N ARG A 16 1.74 -6.86 18.09
CA ARG A 16 0.88 -7.23 19.23
C ARG A 16 0.47 -8.71 19.22
N GLY A 17 1.38 -9.60 18.85
CA GLY A 17 1.14 -11.04 18.77
C GLY A 17 0.44 -11.51 17.49
N LYS A 18 0.06 -10.60 16.59
CA LYS A 18 -0.51 -10.93 15.28
C LYS A 18 0.58 -10.93 14.22
N VAL A 19 0.59 -11.97 13.39
CA VAL A 19 1.46 -12.05 12.22
C VAL A 19 0.80 -11.28 11.08
N ILE A 20 1.45 -10.21 10.63
CA ILE A 20 0.94 -9.31 9.60
C ILE A 20 1.87 -9.38 8.38
N PRO A 21 1.37 -9.72 7.17
CA PRO A 21 2.15 -9.64 5.95
C PRO A 21 2.53 -8.19 5.64
N VAL A 22 3.74 -7.99 5.12
CA VAL A 22 4.25 -6.67 4.75
C VAL A 22 4.56 -6.60 3.27
N MET A 23 3.96 -5.62 2.60
CA MET A 23 4.13 -5.33 1.18
C MET A 23 4.85 -3.99 0.98
N ASP A 24 5.74 -3.91 0.00
CA ASP A 24 6.44 -2.69 -0.40
C ASP A 24 5.74 -2.02 -1.58
N MET A 25 5.28 -0.78 -1.39
CA MET A 25 4.51 -0.08 -2.44
C MET A 25 5.33 0.32 -3.64
N ARG A 26 6.62 0.57 -3.47
CA ARG A 26 7.49 0.90 -4.61
C ARG A 26 7.54 -0.30 -5.54
N LEU A 27 7.75 -1.49 -4.98
CA LEU A 27 7.73 -2.74 -5.74
C LEU A 27 6.35 -3.06 -6.31
N GLN A 28 5.28 -2.85 -5.54
CA GLN A 28 3.91 -3.08 -5.99
C GLN A 28 3.53 -2.19 -7.19
N PHE A 29 4.04 -0.96 -7.24
CA PHE A 29 3.82 -0.01 -8.33
C PHE A 29 4.98 0.04 -9.35
N ALA A 30 5.86 -0.96 -9.35
CA ALA A 30 7.00 -1.07 -10.28
C ALA A 30 7.90 0.19 -10.32
N MET A 31 8.03 0.87 -9.18
CA MET A 31 8.96 1.96 -8.96
C MET A 31 10.35 1.41 -8.60
N GLU A 32 11.38 2.24 -8.76
CA GLU A 32 12.74 1.92 -8.34
C GLU A 32 12.80 1.65 -6.83
N GLU A 33 13.52 0.62 -6.41
CA GLU A 33 13.74 0.34 -4.98
C GLU A 33 14.46 1.52 -4.30
N ALA A 34 14.10 1.80 -3.05
CA ALA A 34 14.76 2.80 -2.23
C ALA A 34 15.29 2.15 -0.95
N GLU A 35 16.43 2.65 -0.46
CA GLU A 35 16.95 2.23 0.84
C GLU A 35 16.00 2.69 1.95
N TYR A 36 15.71 1.77 2.87
CA TYR A 36 14.92 2.08 4.05
C TYR A 36 15.72 2.98 4.99
N ASN A 37 15.12 4.09 5.40
CA ASN A 37 15.71 5.07 6.30
C ASN A 37 14.78 5.35 7.49
N GLU A 38 15.17 6.29 8.36
CA GLU A 38 14.42 6.64 9.58
C GLU A 38 13.00 7.18 9.32
N ARG A 39 12.71 7.65 8.11
CA ARG A 39 11.37 8.12 7.70
C ARG A 39 10.49 6.99 7.17
N THR A 40 11.09 5.92 6.68
CA THR A 40 10.38 4.75 6.15
C THR A 40 9.55 4.12 7.26
N CYS A 41 8.27 3.94 7.01
CA CYS A 41 7.35 3.39 8.00
C CYS A 41 6.38 2.38 7.38
N ILE A 42 5.81 1.53 8.24
CA ILE A 42 4.82 0.53 7.85
C ILE A 42 3.44 1.04 8.29
N VAL A 43 2.58 1.32 7.31
CA VAL A 43 1.16 1.65 7.53
C VAL A 43 0.38 0.35 7.59
N VAL A 44 -0.38 0.12 8.67
CA VAL A 44 -1.21 -1.07 8.80
C VAL A 44 -2.63 -0.74 8.35
N VAL A 45 -3.09 -1.47 7.33
CA VAL A 45 -4.43 -1.34 6.77
C VAL A 45 -5.19 -2.66 6.90
N GLU A 46 -6.51 -2.59 6.81
CA GLU A 46 -7.38 -3.76 6.77
C GLU A 46 -7.87 -3.98 5.34
N ILE A 47 -7.46 -5.09 4.73
CA ILE A 47 -7.85 -5.44 3.36
C ILE A 47 -9.01 -6.44 3.43
N ALA A 48 -10.17 -6.03 2.93
CA ALA A 48 -11.32 -6.91 2.78
C ALA A 48 -11.10 -7.87 1.60
N THR A 49 -11.20 -9.16 1.88
CA THR A 49 -11.26 -10.23 0.88
C THR A 49 -12.65 -10.88 0.92
N ARG A 50 -12.96 -11.76 -0.04
CA ARG A 50 -14.26 -12.45 -0.09
C ARG A 50 -14.62 -13.17 1.22
N ASN A 51 -13.62 -13.65 1.97
CA ASN A 51 -13.84 -14.54 3.11
C ASN A 51 -13.37 -13.95 4.45
N ALA A 52 -12.58 -12.87 4.44
CA ALA A 52 -12.00 -12.29 5.65
C ALA A 52 -11.48 -10.87 5.42
N THR A 53 -11.41 -10.11 6.51
CA THR A 53 -10.60 -8.87 6.57
C THR A 53 -9.22 -9.22 7.12
N ILE A 54 -8.18 -8.93 6.35
CA ILE A 54 -6.80 -9.30 6.67
C ILE A 54 -6.01 -8.02 6.98
N PRO A 55 -5.45 -7.87 8.20
CA PRO A 55 -4.54 -6.79 8.48
C PRO A 55 -3.26 -6.96 7.66
N THR A 56 -2.86 -5.93 6.93
CA THR A 56 -1.70 -5.93 6.03
C THR A 56 -0.87 -4.69 6.32
N GLY A 57 0.44 -4.88 6.47
CA GLY A 57 1.41 -3.79 6.58
C GLY A 57 1.87 -3.35 5.19
N ILE A 58 2.00 -2.05 5.00
CA ILE A 58 2.42 -1.45 3.74
C ILE A 58 3.61 -0.53 4.02
N VAL A 59 4.74 -0.79 3.37
CA VAL A 59 5.94 0.06 3.45
C VAL A 59 5.72 1.30 2.58
N VAL A 60 5.92 2.46 3.17
CA VAL A 60 5.89 3.77 2.50
C VAL A 60 7.15 4.57 2.84
N ASP A 61 7.50 5.51 1.97
CA ASP A 61 8.70 6.34 2.14
C ASP A 61 8.63 7.23 3.39
N SER A 62 7.45 7.79 3.67
CA SER A 62 7.16 8.57 4.88
C SER A 62 5.66 8.82 5.04
N VAL A 63 5.22 9.18 6.25
CA VAL A 63 3.89 9.78 6.49
C VAL A 63 4.07 11.28 6.58
N SER A 64 3.32 12.03 5.77
CA SER A 64 3.39 13.50 5.72
C SER A 64 2.49 14.14 6.77
N GLU A 65 1.17 14.06 6.58
CA GLU A 65 0.19 14.68 7.47
C GLU A 65 -1.18 13.99 7.38
N VAL A 66 -2.11 14.40 8.24
CA VAL A 66 -3.52 13.97 8.21
C VAL A 66 -4.36 15.13 7.71
N VAL A 67 -4.90 15.01 6.49
CA VAL A 67 -5.75 16.03 5.86
C VAL A 67 -7.20 15.58 5.85
N ASN A 68 -8.12 16.53 6.05
CA ASN A 68 -9.56 16.30 5.86
C ASN A 68 -9.97 16.75 4.46
N ILE A 69 -10.39 15.81 3.62
CA ILE A 69 -10.78 16.04 2.23
C ILE A 69 -12.29 15.78 2.11
N LYS A 70 -13.06 16.72 1.53
CA LYS A 70 -14.49 16.49 1.32
C LYS A 70 -14.70 15.57 0.13
N GLY A 71 -15.77 14.78 0.15
CA GLY A 71 -16.10 13.88 -0.95
C GLY A 71 -16.24 14.60 -2.29
N ASP A 72 -16.79 15.82 -2.29
CA ASP A 72 -16.96 16.64 -3.50
C ASP A 72 -15.64 17.17 -4.10
N ASP A 73 -14.55 17.14 -3.33
CA ASP A 73 -13.22 17.50 -3.80
C ASP A 73 -12.51 16.29 -4.44
N ILE A 74 -13.06 15.08 -4.32
CA ILE A 74 -12.51 13.85 -4.91
C ILE A 74 -13.13 13.62 -6.29
N THR A 75 -12.29 13.62 -7.31
CA THR A 75 -12.64 13.28 -8.69
C THR A 75 -12.34 11.82 -9.00
N ASP A 76 -13.06 11.24 -9.95
CA ASP A 76 -12.83 9.86 -10.40
C ASP A 76 -11.38 9.66 -10.87
N ALA A 77 -10.90 8.42 -10.76
CA ALA A 77 -9.60 8.04 -11.29
C ALA A 77 -9.48 8.45 -12.77
N PRO A 78 -8.37 9.10 -13.15
CA PRO A 78 -8.20 9.59 -14.51
C PRO A 78 -8.12 8.42 -15.49
N HIS A 79 -8.77 8.58 -16.64
CA HIS A 79 -8.64 7.62 -17.74
C HIS A 79 -7.46 8.05 -18.60
N PHE A 80 -6.33 7.34 -18.50
CA PHE A 80 -5.11 7.70 -19.21
C PHE A 80 -5.11 7.34 -20.71
N GLY A 81 -6.16 6.69 -21.23
CA GLY A 81 -6.26 6.27 -22.64
C GLY A 81 -5.19 5.27 -23.10
N LEU A 82 -4.31 4.88 -22.19
CA LEU A 82 -3.22 3.92 -22.30
C LEU A 82 -3.50 2.76 -21.34
N ASP A 83 -2.74 1.68 -21.47
CA ASP A 83 -2.82 0.48 -20.62
C ASP A 83 -2.22 0.73 -19.22
N VAL A 84 -2.64 1.82 -18.57
CA VAL A 84 -2.25 2.20 -17.21
C VAL A 84 -3.26 1.55 -16.27
N GLN A 85 -2.75 0.72 -15.36
CA GLN A 85 -3.58 0.04 -14.38
C GLN A 85 -4.07 1.03 -13.30
N THR A 86 -5.31 1.48 -13.42
CA THR A 86 -5.95 2.40 -12.46
C THR A 86 -6.76 1.69 -11.38
N ASP A 87 -6.79 0.35 -11.36
CA ASP A 87 -7.53 -0.45 -10.37
C ASP A 87 -7.15 -0.15 -8.91
N PHE A 88 -5.96 0.41 -8.70
CA PHE A 88 -5.43 0.80 -7.39
C PHE A 88 -5.76 2.24 -6.98
N ILE A 89 -6.42 3.02 -7.86
CA ILE A 89 -6.78 4.42 -7.65
C ILE A 89 -8.29 4.50 -7.49
N LEU A 90 -8.75 4.88 -6.29
CA LEU A 90 -10.16 5.14 -6.05
C LEU A 90 -10.60 6.51 -6.59
N GLY A 91 -9.74 7.52 -6.47
CA GLY A 91 -10.01 8.89 -6.91
C GLY A 91 -8.80 9.81 -6.66
N MET A 92 -8.91 11.06 -7.10
CA MET A 92 -7.90 12.11 -6.93
C MET A 92 -8.51 13.35 -6.31
N ALA A 93 -7.82 13.93 -5.33
CA ALA A 93 -8.18 15.18 -4.66
C ALA A 93 -7.11 16.26 -4.91
#